data_AF-A0A1B6FRZ8-F1
#
_entry.id   AF-A0A1B6FRZ8-F1
#
_cell.length_a   1.000
_cell.length_b   1.000
_cell.length_c   1.000
_cell.angle_alpha   90.00
_cell.angle_beta   90.00
_cell.angle_gamma   90.00
#
_symmetry.space_group_name_H-M   'P 1'
#
loop_
_entity.id
_entity.type
_entity.pdbx_description
1 polymer ?
#
loop_
_entity_poly.entity_id
_entity_poly.type
_entity_poly.pdbx_seq_one_letter_code
_entity_poly.pdbx_strand_id
1 'polypeptide(L)'
;LKEALIKMLAVPIDEIEQIVQILVHDNIEIMCVTIQKVCIERAINEIDVKLNNDYEKRILAKSEGRRYFDQALFEYHNEKMPEALRIMPGPVSQYNLMAYEEFARSIPGFKPLDDREVEQLVPKALV
;
A
#
# COMPACT_ATOMS: atom_id res chain seq x y z
N LEU A 1 25.40 18.08 -28.18
CA LEU A 1 25.37 18.58 -26.78
C LEU A 1 26.24 17.72 -25.86
N LYS A 2 26.04 16.40 -25.80
CA LYS A 2 26.87 15.43 -25.02
C LYS A 2 28.37 15.56 -25.31
N GLU A 3 28.77 15.52 -26.59
CA GLU A 3 30.18 15.62 -26.99
C GLU A 3 30.81 17.00 -26.74
N ALA A 4 30.01 18.06 -26.76
CA ALA A 4 30.48 19.43 -26.51
C ALA A 4 30.74 19.67 -25.01
N LEU A 5 29.89 19.12 -24.14
CA LEU A 5 30.08 19.15 -22.68
C LEU A 5 31.31 18.36 -22.25
N ILE A 6 31.55 17.19 -22.85
CA ILE A 6 32.72 16.33 -22.57
C ILE A 6 34.04 17.05 -22.94
N LYS A 7 34.10 17.70 -24.11
CA LYS A 7 35.27 18.49 -24.51
C LYS A 7 35.52 19.71 -23.62
N MET A 8 34.49 20.30 -23.04
CA MET A 8 34.59 21.50 -22.19
C MET A 8 35.09 21.20 -20.77
N LEU A 9 34.93 19.95 -20.31
CA LEU A 9 35.36 19.50 -18.97
C LEU A 9 36.81 19.00 -18.94
N ALA A 10 37.42 18.64 -20.08
CA ALA A 10 38.78 18.08 -20.15
C ALA A 10 39.03 16.87 -19.21
N VAL A 11 37.97 16.15 -18.85
CA VAL A 11 37.99 14.95 -18.00
C VAL A 11 37.95 13.70 -18.90
N PRO A 12 38.80 12.68 -18.66
CA PRO A 12 38.72 11.38 -19.35
C PRO A 12 37.34 10.74 -19.24
N ILE A 13 36.90 10.03 -20.29
CA ILE A 13 35.56 9.39 -20.33
C ILE A 13 35.37 8.41 -19.16
N ASP A 14 36.42 7.64 -18.81
CA ASP A 14 36.38 6.68 -17.70
C ASP A 14 36.13 7.37 -16.34
N GLU A 15 36.68 8.58 -16.14
CA GLU A 15 36.43 9.38 -14.93
C GLU A 15 35.00 9.94 -14.92
N ILE A 16 34.46 10.33 -16.07
CA ILE A 16 33.05 10.76 -16.20
C ILE A 16 32.11 9.61 -15.85
N GLU A 17 32.38 8.40 -16.34
CA GLU A 17 31.56 7.22 -16.03
C GLU A 17 31.59 6.89 -14.54
N GLN A 18 32.76 6.97 -13.90
CA GLN A 18 32.88 6.80 -12.45
C GLN A 18 32.07 7.85 -11.68
N ILE A 19 32.16 9.13 -12.06
CA ILE A 19 31.39 10.21 -11.43
C ILE A 19 29.89 9.97 -11.59
N VAL A 20 29.44 9.56 -12.78
CA VAL A 20 28.03 9.26 -13.04
C VAL A 20 27.55 8.09 -12.17
N GLN A 21 28.33 7.02 -12.02
CA GLN A 21 27.95 5.90 -11.17
C GLN A 21 27.81 6.31 -9.70
N ILE A 22 28.72 7.14 -9.19
CA ILE A 22 28.64 7.68 -7.83
C ILE A 22 27.37 8.53 -7.67
N LEU A 23 27.13 9.47 -8.59
CA LEU A 23 25.94 10.31 -8.55
C LEU A 23 24.64 9.50 -8.60
N VAL A 24 24.57 8.47 -9.42
CA VAL A 24 23.40 7.59 -9.49
C VAL A 24 23.23 6.82 -8.18
N HIS A 25 24.30 6.21 -7.67
CA HIS A 25 24.25 5.43 -6.43
C HIS A 25 23.81 6.29 -5.24
N ASP A 26 24.27 7.54 -5.16
CA ASP A 26 23.93 8.46 -4.08
C ASP A 26 22.48 8.95 -4.14
N ASN A 27 21.85 8.93 -5.33
CA ASN A 27 20.52 9.51 -5.54
C ASN A 27 19.41 8.49 -5.88
N ILE A 28 19.77 7.23 -6.15
CA ILE A 28 18.80 6.21 -6.59
C ILE A 28 17.71 5.96 -5.55
N GLU A 29 18.04 5.99 -4.26
CA GLU A 29 17.07 5.78 -3.18
C GLU A 29 15.99 6.87 -3.18
N ILE A 30 16.39 8.14 -3.28
CA ILE A 30 15.46 9.28 -3.33
C ILE A 30 14.57 9.19 -4.58
N MET A 31 15.13 8.79 -5.72
CA MET A 31 14.37 8.58 -6.94
C MET A 31 13.33 7.46 -6.79
N CYS A 32 13.73 6.32 -6.22
CA CYS A 32 12.84 5.20 -5.95
C CYS A 32 11.70 5.60 -5.02
N VAL A 33 12.01 6.22 -3.89
CA VAL A 33 11.02 6.67 -2.90
C VAL A 33 10.03 7.67 -3.49
N THR A 34 10.50 8.58 -4.35
CA THR A 34 9.64 9.55 -5.05
C THR A 34 8.65 8.84 -5.98
N ILE A 35 9.11 7.89 -6.78
CA ILE A 35 8.24 7.10 -7.66
C ILE A 35 7.26 6.27 -6.83
N GLN A 36 7.73 5.60 -5.79
CA GLN A 36 6.90 4.78 -4.90
C GLN A 36 5.78 5.61 -4.29
N LYS A 37 6.07 6.82 -3.78
CA LYS A 37 5.05 7.70 -3.21
C LYS A 37 3.94 8.04 -4.21
N VAL A 38 4.31 8.45 -5.42
CA VAL A 38 3.34 8.78 -6.48
C VAL A 38 2.49 7.56 -6.86
N CYS A 39 3.11 6.38 -6.95
CA CYS A 39 2.40 5.14 -7.23
C CYS A 39 1.44 4.76 -6.10
N ILE A 40 1.82 4.93 -4.83
CA ILE A 40 0.97 4.64 -3.67
C ILE A 40 -0.25 5.56 -3.66
N GLU A 41 -0.06 6.86 -3.84
CA GLU A 41 -1.17 7.84 -3.89
C GLU A 41 -2.16 7.51 -5.00
N ARG A 42 -1.66 7.10 -6.17
CA ARG A 42 -2.51 6.65 -7.28
C ARG A 42 -3.21 5.33 -6.96
N ALA A 43 -2.51 4.37 -6.35
CA ALA A 43 -3.07 3.07 -6.02
C ALA A 43 -4.23 3.17 -5.03
N ILE A 44 -4.18 4.10 -4.07
CA ILE A 44 -5.28 4.35 -3.13
C ILE A 44 -6.57 4.69 -3.90
N ASN A 45 -6.48 5.65 -4.84
CA ASN A 45 -7.63 6.04 -5.66
C ASN A 45 -8.15 4.88 -6.53
N GLU A 46 -7.26 4.08 -7.11
CA GLU A 46 -7.65 2.91 -7.92
C GLU A 46 -8.33 1.82 -7.08
N ILE A 47 -7.88 1.61 -5.84
CA ILE A 47 -8.50 0.67 -4.90
C ILE A 47 -9.91 1.14 -4.53
N ASP A 48 -10.11 2.42 -4.24
CA ASP A 48 -11.44 2.95 -3.90
C ASP A 48 -12.45 2.76 -5.04
N VAL A 49 -12.04 3.04 -6.27
CA VAL A 49 -12.87 2.79 -7.47
C VAL A 49 -13.21 1.30 -7.60
N LYS A 50 -12.22 0.42 -7.39
CA LYS A 50 -12.41 -1.03 -7.49
C LYS A 50 -13.35 -1.58 -6.41
N LEU A 51 -13.31 -1.00 -5.21
CA LEU A 51 -14.15 -1.40 -4.08
C LEU A 51 -15.55 -0.78 -4.11
N ASN A 52 -15.84 0.15 -5.03
CA ASN A 52 -17.12 0.85 -5.07
C ASN A 52 -18.34 -0.10 -5.11
N ASN A 53 -18.29 -1.15 -5.94
CA ASN A 53 -19.37 -2.13 -6.03
C ASN A 53 -19.57 -2.90 -4.70
N ASP A 54 -18.47 -3.21 -4.01
CA ASP A 54 -18.50 -3.88 -2.72
C ASP A 54 -19.02 -2.97 -1.60
N TYR A 55 -18.80 -1.65 -1.69
CA TYR A 55 -19.45 -0.67 -0.82
C TYR A 55 -20.96 -0.59 -1.09
N GLU A 56 -21.37 -0.51 -2.36
CA GLU A 56 -22.79 -0.44 -2.75
C GLU A 56 -23.60 -1.63 -2.24
N LYS A 57 -23.08 -2.86 -2.39
CA LYS A 57 -23.72 -4.07 -1.84
C LYS A 57 -23.94 -3.98 -0.33
N ARG A 58 -22.98 -3.43 0.41
CA ARG A 58 -23.06 -3.26 1.86
C ARG A 58 -24.05 -2.17 2.26
N ILE A 59 -24.09 -1.07 1.51
CA ILE A 59 -25.05 0.03 1.69
C ILE A 59 -26.47 -0.48 1.44
N LEU A 60 -26.70 -1.22 0.35
CA LEU A 60 -28.00 -1.81 0.02
C LEU A 60 -28.50 -2.75 1.12
N ALA A 61 -27.66 -3.70 1.56
CA ALA A 61 -28.03 -4.60 2.65
C ALA A 61 -28.41 -3.84 3.93
N LYS A 62 -27.64 -2.80 4.28
CA LYS A 62 -27.95 -1.94 5.43
C LYS A 62 -29.28 -1.22 5.26
N SER A 63 -29.59 -0.74 4.05
CA SER A 63 -30.87 -0.07 3.73
C SER A 63 -32.08 -1.02 3.85
N GLU A 64 -31.86 -2.31 3.61
CA GLU A 64 -32.84 -3.39 3.78
C GLU A 64 -32.92 -3.89 5.24
N GLY A 65 -32.17 -3.30 6.17
CA GLY A 65 -32.17 -3.68 7.59
C GLY A 65 -31.39 -4.97 7.90
N ARG A 66 -30.57 -5.46 6.97
CA ARG A 66 -29.76 -6.68 7.14
C ARG A 66 -28.27 -6.40 7.05
N ARG A 67 -27.45 -7.31 7.56
CA ARG A 67 -26.00 -7.25 7.37
C ARG A 67 -25.62 -7.89 6.04
N TYR A 68 -24.66 -7.30 5.36
CA TYR A 68 -24.07 -7.92 4.16
C TYR A 68 -23.14 -9.06 4.56
N PHE A 69 -23.27 -10.19 3.87
CA PHE A 69 -22.29 -11.25 3.84
C PHE A 69 -22.33 -11.89 2.44
N ASP A 70 -21.19 -12.40 1.99
CA ASP A 70 -21.11 -13.11 0.70
C ASP A 70 -21.57 -14.56 0.92
N GLN A 71 -22.68 -14.93 0.28
CA GLN A 71 -23.30 -16.24 0.42
C GLN A 71 -22.38 -17.36 -0.08
N ALA A 72 -21.71 -17.18 -1.22
CA ALA A 72 -20.86 -18.20 -1.82
C ALA A 72 -19.60 -18.42 -0.96
N LEU A 73 -19.04 -17.34 -0.42
CA LEU A 73 -17.92 -17.43 0.52
C LEU A 73 -18.33 -18.13 1.82
N PHE A 74 -19.51 -17.81 2.36
CA PHE A 74 -20.01 -18.41 3.59
C PHE A 74 -20.24 -19.92 3.45
N GLU A 75 -20.87 -20.36 2.35
CA GLU A 75 -21.07 -21.78 2.05
C GLU A 75 -19.73 -22.52 1.93
N TYR A 76 -18.78 -21.96 1.18
CA TYR A 76 -17.44 -22.53 1.04
C TYR A 76 -16.73 -22.69 2.40
N HIS A 77 -16.81 -21.69 3.27
CA HIS A 77 -16.20 -21.73 4.61
C HIS A 77 -16.89 -22.71 5.56
N ASN A 78 -18.19 -22.94 5.42
CA ASN A 78 -18.89 -23.92 6.24
C ASN A 78 -18.58 -25.36 5.81
N GLU A 79 -18.53 -25.62 4.50
CA GLU A 79 -18.39 -26.97 3.98
C GLU A 79 -16.93 -27.43 3.91
N LYS A 80 -16.00 -26.54 3.58
CA LYS A 80 -14.63 -26.93 3.20
C LYS A 80 -13.55 -26.43 4.16
N MET A 81 -13.84 -25.46 5.01
CA MET A 81 -12.83 -24.90 5.91
C MET A 81 -12.89 -25.52 7.31
N PRO A 82 -11.72 -25.89 7.88
CA PRO A 82 -11.62 -26.29 9.28
C PRO A 82 -12.14 -25.18 10.20
N GLU A 83 -12.74 -25.56 11.31
CA GLU A 83 -13.40 -24.63 12.24
C GLU A 83 -12.46 -23.52 12.73
N ALA A 84 -11.19 -23.85 13.01
CA ALA A 84 -10.18 -22.89 13.48
C ALA A 84 -9.82 -21.78 12.47
N LEU A 85 -10.03 -22.00 11.17
CA LEU A 85 -9.72 -21.03 10.10
C LEU A 85 -10.99 -20.49 9.42
N ARG A 86 -12.17 -20.83 9.95
CA ARG A 86 -13.43 -20.39 9.38
C ARG A 86 -13.60 -18.90 9.58
N ILE A 87 -13.90 -18.18 8.50
CA ILE A 87 -14.26 -16.76 8.57
C ILE A 87 -15.72 -16.68 8.99
N MET A 88 -15.96 -16.09 10.16
CA MET A 88 -17.31 -15.91 10.69
C MET A 88 -17.92 -14.59 10.17
N PRO A 89 -19.21 -14.57 9.79
CA PRO A 89 -19.90 -13.32 9.48
C PRO A 89 -19.90 -12.38 10.69
N GLY A 90 -19.40 -11.15 10.52
CA GLY A 90 -19.34 -10.17 11.60
C GLY A 90 -18.02 -9.41 11.64
N PRO A 91 -17.70 -8.77 12.77
CA PRO A 91 -16.43 -8.07 12.94
C PRO A 91 -15.26 -9.06 12.88
N VAL A 92 -14.22 -8.67 12.18
CA VAL A 92 -12.96 -9.43 12.09
C VAL A 92 -12.22 -9.30 13.43
N SER A 93 -11.60 -10.40 13.89
CA SER A 93 -10.76 -10.38 15.09
C SER A 93 -9.61 -9.38 14.96
N GLN A 94 -9.26 -8.69 16.04
CA GLN A 94 -8.09 -7.79 16.09
C GLN A 94 -6.80 -8.50 15.66
N TYR A 95 -6.65 -9.78 16.02
CA TYR A 95 -5.50 -10.58 15.60
C TYR A 95 -5.35 -10.66 14.08
N ASN A 96 -6.47 -10.80 13.36
CA ASN A 96 -6.46 -10.85 11.89
C ASN A 96 -6.28 -9.45 11.28
N LEU A 97 -6.65 -8.37 12.01
CA LEU A 97 -6.43 -6.99 11.58
C LEU A 97 -4.98 -6.54 11.76
N MET A 98 -4.22 -7.15 12.68
CA MET A 98 -2.82 -6.82 12.95
C MET A 98 -1.93 -6.83 11.70
N ALA A 99 -2.20 -7.74 10.75
CA ALA A 99 -1.47 -7.76 9.48
C ALA A 99 -1.72 -6.51 8.62
N TYR A 100 -2.96 -5.99 8.62
CA TYR A 100 -3.31 -4.75 7.92
C TYR A 100 -2.74 -3.52 8.61
N GLU A 101 -2.68 -3.53 9.94
CA GLU A 101 -2.02 -2.48 10.72
C GLU A 101 -0.52 -2.42 10.39
N GLU A 102 0.14 -3.57 10.28
CA GLU A 102 1.56 -3.63 9.93
C GLU A 102 1.84 -3.14 8.51
N PHE A 103 0.94 -3.40 7.54
CA PHE A 103 1.06 -2.83 6.20
C PHE A 103 0.99 -1.30 6.18
N ALA A 104 0.21 -0.70 7.06
CA ALA A 104 0.18 0.76 7.21
C ALA A 104 1.42 1.29 7.92
N ARG A 105 1.95 0.53 8.90
CA ARG A 105 3.08 0.94 9.74
C ARG A 105 4.42 0.91 9.01
N SER A 106 4.65 -0.12 8.20
CA SER A 106 5.95 -0.39 7.56
C SER A 106 5.84 -0.48 6.03
N ILE A 107 5.96 0.67 5.37
CA ILE A 107 6.00 0.74 3.90
C ILE A 107 7.45 0.52 3.42
N PRO A 108 7.70 -0.45 2.51
CA PRO A 108 9.04 -0.70 1.98
C PRO A 108 9.68 0.54 1.33
N GLY A 109 10.92 0.84 1.70
CA GLY A 109 11.64 2.02 1.21
C GLY A 109 11.35 3.31 1.99
N PHE A 110 10.49 3.26 3.01
CA PHE A 110 10.21 4.38 3.91
C PHE A 110 10.58 4.00 5.34
N LYS A 111 10.90 5.01 6.15
CA LYS A 111 11.05 4.82 7.59
C LYS A 111 9.70 4.35 8.16
N PRO A 112 9.65 3.26 8.96
CA PRO A 112 8.43 2.86 9.64
C PRO A 112 7.91 3.97 10.54
N LEU A 113 6.60 4.05 10.64
CA LEU A 113 5.92 5.01 11.49
C LEU A 113 6.14 4.65 12.96
N ASP A 114 6.37 5.67 13.79
CA ASP A 114 6.35 5.51 15.23
C ASP A 114 4.89 5.42 15.75
N ASP A 115 4.73 4.98 16.99
CA ASP A 115 3.40 4.74 17.55
C ASP A 115 2.54 6.03 17.62
N ARG A 116 3.18 7.20 17.73
CA ARG A 116 2.46 8.49 17.75
C ARG A 116 2.00 8.91 16.36
N GLU A 117 2.80 8.63 15.34
CA GLU A 117 2.47 8.85 13.93
C GLU A 117 1.32 7.92 13.50
N VAL A 118 1.34 6.65 13.96
CA VAL A 118 0.24 5.71 13.73
C VAL A 118 -1.06 6.20 14.36
N GLU A 119 -1.04 6.65 15.63
CA GLU A 119 -2.23 7.17 16.31
C GLU A 119 -2.89 8.35 15.59
N GLN A 120 -2.12 9.17 14.87
CA GLN A 120 -2.64 10.29 14.09
C GLN A 120 -3.32 9.86 12.78
N LEU A 121 -2.97 8.69 12.26
CA LEU A 121 -3.53 8.12 11.02
C LEU A 121 -4.77 7.27 11.26
N VAL A 122 -4.95 6.74 12.48
CA VAL A 122 -6.16 5.99 12.82
C VAL A 122 -7.35 6.97 12.79
N PRO A 123 -8.33 6.78 11.89
CA PRO A 123 -9.54 7.58 11.95
C PRO A 123 -10.19 7.35 13.31
N LYS A 124 -10.41 8.43 14.08
CA LYS A 124 -11.22 8.34 15.31
C LYS A 124 -12.52 7.64 14.94
N ALA A 125 -12.81 6.54 15.62
CA ALA A 125 -13.98 5.73 15.38
C ALA A 125 -15.19 6.65 15.15
N LEU A 126 -15.82 6.52 13.98
CA LEU A 126 -17.12 7.12 13.75
C LEU A 126 -18.07 6.42 14.73
N VAL A 127 -18.25 7.05 15.89
CA VAL A 127 -19.25 6.69 16.90
C VAL A 127 -20.64 6.78 16.26
#